data_AF-A0A7X3ZG52-F1
#
_entry.id   AF-A0A7X3ZG52-F1
#
_cell.length_a   1.000
_cell.length_b   1.000
_cell.length_c   1.000
_cell.angle_alpha   90.00
_cell.angle_beta   90.00
_cell.angle_gamma   90.00
#
_symmetry.space_group_name_H-M   'P 1'
#
loop_
_entity.id
_entity.type
_entity.pdbx_description
1 polymer ?
#
loop_
_entity_poly.entity_id
_entity_poly.type
_entity_poly.pdbx_seq_one_letter_code
_entity_poly.pdbx_strand_id
1 'polypeptide(L)' 'MDAALRRVHARAIFDAGVAAADPGRCIHQTLAVTGDELHCGPLRFPLNTISSLRLVGAGKATAAM' A
#
# COMPACT_ATOMS: atom_id res chain seq x y z
N MET A 1 -25.72 -18.28 -16.06
CA MET A 1 -24.86 -18.17 -14.87
C MET A 1 -25.74 -18.24 -13.63
N ASP A 2 -25.47 -19.19 -12.72
CA ASP A 2 -26.25 -19.39 -11.50
C ASP A 2 -26.16 -18.15 -10.57
N ALA A 3 -27.26 -17.82 -9.88
CA ALA A 3 -27.34 -16.73 -8.91
C ALA A 3 -26.40 -16.97 -7.71
N ALA A 4 -26.18 -18.22 -7.31
CA ALA A 4 -25.21 -18.55 -6.26
C ALA A 4 -23.78 -18.19 -6.69
N LEU A 5 -23.40 -18.55 -7.93
CA LEU A 5 -22.08 -18.24 -8.47
C LEU A 5 -21.84 -16.72 -8.59
N ARG A 6 -22.86 -15.94 -8.98
CA ARG A 6 -22.79 -14.46 -8.98
C ARG A 6 -22.45 -13.89 -7.61
N ARG A 7 -23.08 -14.41 -6.54
CA ARG A 7 -22.83 -13.93 -5.17
C ARG A 7 -21.40 -14.24 -4.72
N VAL A 8 -20.88 -15.42 -5.05
CA VAL A 8 -19.49 -15.81 -4.75
C VAL A 8 -18.52 -14.84 -5.45
N HIS A 9 -18.70 -14.59 -6.74
CA HIS A 9 -17.84 -13.66 -7.47
C HIS A 9 -17.95 -12.22 -6.93
N ALA A 10 -19.15 -11.75 -6.62
CA ALA A 10 -19.36 -10.42 -6.06
C ALA A 10 -18.63 -10.27 -4.71
N ARG A 11 -18.69 -11.28 -3.85
CA ARG A 11 -17.99 -11.28 -2.57
C ARG A 11 -16.47 -11.26 -2.76
N ALA A 12 -15.95 -12.08 -3.66
CA ALA A 12 -14.51 -12.12 -3.96
C ALA A 12 -13.99 -10.78 -4.49
N ILE A 13 -14.74 -10.12 -5.38
CA ILE A 13 -14.40 -8.79 -5.89
C ILE A 13 -14.40 -7.76 -4.76
N PHE A 14 -15.42 -7.78 -3.90
CA PHE A 14 -15.51 -6.89 -2.75
C PHE A 14 -14.33 -7.08 -1.79
N ASP A 15 -14.07 -8.32 -1.38
CA ASP A 15 -12.97 -8.64 -0.46
C ASP A 15 -11.61 -8.25 -1.07
N ALA A 16 -11.41 -8.48 -2.37
CA ALA A 16 -10.21 -8.04 -3.07
C ALA A 16 -10.08 -6.51 -3.10
N GLY A 17 -11.18 -5.79 -3.32
CA GLY A 17 -11.20 -4.32 -3.30
C GLY A 17 -10.87 -3.76 -1.93
N VAL A 18 -11.46 -4.30 -0.87
CA VAL A 18 -11.15 -3.92 0.52
C VAL A 18 -9.69 -4.22 0.85
N ALA A 19 -9.21 -5.41 0.49
CA ALA A 19 -7.85 -5.83 0.77
C ALA A 19 -6.80 -5.04 -0.02
N ALA A 20 -7.15 -4.51 -1.20
CA ALA A 20 -6.30 -3.61 -1.99
C ALA A 20 -6.23 -2.20 -1.40
N ALA A 21 -7.21 -1.80 -0.60
CA ALA A 21 -7.26 -0.52 0.10
C ALA A 21 -6.73 -0.60 1.55
N ASP A 22 -6.17 -1.74 1.95
CA ASP A 22 -5.52 -1.88 3.25
C ASP A 22 -4.28 -0.97 3.34
N PRO A 23 -4.20 -0.07 4.33
CA PRO A 23 -3.16 0.94 4.39
C PRO A 23 -1.74 0.34 4.48
N GLY A 24 -1.56 -0.71 5.27
CA GLY A 24 -0.25 -1.35 5.42
C GLY A 24 0.20 -2.01 4.12
N ARG A 25 -0.71 -2.70 3.41
CA ARG A 25 -0.40 -3.25 2.08
C ARG A 25 -0.08 -2.15 1.07
N CYS A 26 -0.82 -1.04 1.06
CA CYS A 26 -0.53 0.08 0.17
C CYS A 26 0.88 0.65 0.42
N ILE A 27 1.27 0.82 1.69
CA ILE A 27 2.62 1.27 2.05
C ILE A 27 3.66 0.27 1.57
N HIS A 28 3.53 -1.01 1.90
CA HIS A 28 4.52 -2.02 1.49
C HIS A 28 4.62 -2.24 -0.02
N GLN A 29 3.56 -1.97 -0.78
CA GLN A 29 3.59 -2.04 -2.26
C GLN A 29 4.27 -0.85 -2.91
N THR A 30 4.28 0.31 -2.24
CA THR A 30 4.72 1.57 -2.84
C THR A 30 6.00 2.11 -2.23
N LEU A 31 6.34 1.72 -1.00
CA LEU A 31 7.54 2.15 -0.29
C LEU A 31 8.45 0.95 -0.06
N ALA A 32 9.68 1.07 -0.53
CA ALA A 32 10.71 0.06 -0.32
C ALA A 32 12.08 0.72 -0.17
N VAL A 33 12.98 0.06 0.54
CA VAL A 33 14.40 0.41 0.55
C VAL A 33 15.14 -0.73 -0.12
N THR A 34 15.90 -0.42 -1.17
CA THR A 34 16.68 -1.42 -1.93
C THR A 34 18.10 -0.91 -2.09
N GLY A 35 19.07 -1.58 -1.43
CA GLY A 35 20.44 -1.07 -1.37
C GLY A 35 20.50 0.31 -0.72
N ASP A 36 21.02 1.30 -1.45
CA ASP A 36 21.14 2.69 -1.00
C ASP A 36 20.05 3.61 -1.61
N GLU A 37 18.93 3.05 -2.09
CA GLU A 37 17.81 3.81 -2.65
C GLU A 37 16.51 3.62 -1.85
N LEU A 38 15.84 4.75 -1.54
CA LEU A 38 14.45 4.80 -1.14
C LEU A 38 13.56 4.86 -2.38
N HIS A 39 12.69 3.88 -2.54
CA HIS A 39 11.69 3.81 -3.59
C HIS A 39 10.35 4.31 -3.04
N CYS A 40 9.76 5.29 -3.71
CA CYS A 40 8.43 5.83 -3.43
C CYS A 40 7.59 5.76 -4.71
N GLY A 41 6.97 4.60 -4.96
CA GLY A 41 6.27 4.29 -6.19
C GLY A 41 7.23 4.40 -7.40
N PRO A 42 6.97 5.30 -8.36
CA PRO A 42 7.86 5.50 -9.50
C PRO A 42 9.10 6.35 -9.16
N LEU A 43 9.14 6.99 -7.99
CA LEU A 43 10.24 7.87 -7.59
C LEU A 43 11.33 7.08 -6.88
N ARG A 44 12.58 7.48 -7.10
CA ARG A 44 13.77 6.89 -6.47
C ARG A 44 14.63 7.99 -5.89
N PHE A 45 15.07 7.81 -4.66
CA PHE A 45 15.92 8.75 -3.93
C PHE A 45 17.15 8.02 -3.38
N PRO A 46 18.38 8.42 -3.72
CA PRO A 46 19.57 7.88 -3.08
C PRO A 46 19.60 8.30 -1.60
N LEU A 47 19.69 7.34 -0.69
CA LEU A 47 19.66 7.56 0.75
C LEU A 47 20.81 8.44 1.22
N ASN A 48 21.98 8.33 0.60
CA ASN A 48 23.15 9.17 0.89
C ASN A 48 22.91 10.68 0.65
N THR A 49 21.87 11.07 -0.10
CA THR A 49 21.50 12.48 -0.31
C THR A 49 20.52 13.00 0.75
N ILE A 50 19.94 12.11 1.56
CA ILE A 50 18.93 12.44 2.56
C ILE A 50 19.63 12.71 3.89
N SER A 51 19.78 13.98 4.26
CA SER A 51 20.36 14.38 5.55
C SER A 51 19.43 14.16 6.74
N SER A 52 18.11 14.10 6.50
CA SER A 52 17.12 13.77 7.52
C SER A 52 15.86 13.17 6.89
N LEU A 53 15.34 12.09 7.49
CA LEU A 53 14.08 11.46 7.12
C LEU A 53 13.10 11.58 8.29
N ARG A 54 11.92 12.14 8.05
CA ARG A 54 10.88 12.33 9.07
C ARG A 54 9.59 11.68 8.60
N LEU A 55 8.99 10.86 9.46
CA LEU A 55 7.67 10.28 9.24
C LEU A 55 6.64 11.14 9.96
N VAL A 56 5.71 11.73 9.20
CA VAL A 56 4.60 12.53 9.74
C VAL A 56 3.31 11.92 9.20
N GLY A 57 2.46 11.44 10.10
CA GLY A 57 1.17 10.88 9.75
C GLY A 57 0.01 11.71 10.30
N ALA A 58 -1.09 11.74 9.57
CA ALA A 58 -2.34 12.34 10.01
C ALA A 58 -3.54 11.55 9.49
N GLY A 59 -4.51 11.26 10.37
CA GLY A 59 -5.76 10.58 10.03
C GLY A 59 -5.94 9.21 10.70
N LYS A 60 -7.10 8.59 10.44
CA LYS A 60 -7.51 7.33 11.10
C LYS A 60 -6.60 6.15 10.79
N ALA A 61 -6.03 6.10 9.58
CA ALA A 61 -5.18 5.01 9.13
C ALA A 61 -3.71 5.15 9.53
N THR A 62 -3.32 6.29 10.11
CA THR A 62 -1.90 6.62 10.37
C THR A 62 -1.17 5.56 11.19
N ALA A 63 -1.81 4.92 12.16
CA ALA A 63 -1.14 3.89 12.96
C ALA A 63 -0.76 2.63 12.14
N ALA A 64 -1.44 2.39 11.01
CA ALA A 64 -1.19 1.25 10.13
C ALA A 64 -0.40 1.63 8.87
N MET A 65 -0.02 2.90 8.72
CA MET A 65 0.80 3.42 7.62
C MET A 65 2.22 3.73 8.10
#